data_AF-A0A7C3PCE0-F1
#
_entry.id   AF-A0A7C3PCE0-F1
#
_cell.length_a   1.000
_cell.length_b   1.000
_cell.length_c   1.000
_cell.angle_alpha   90.00
_cell.angle_beta   90.00
_cell.angle_gamma   90.00
#
_symmetry.space_group_name_H-M   'P 1'
#
loop_
_entity.id
_entity.type
_entity.pdbx_description
1 polymer ?
#
loop_
_entity_poly.entity_id
_entity_poly.type
_entity_poly.pdbx_seq_one_letter_code
_entity_poly.pdbx_strand_id
1 'polypeptide(L)'
;MNPNPRELAPLLVDLGRAGIELAPHPTDASRLRHRPAHLPPDLSARLRLHRAAVLGLLVNGYAPTGDEAVYILGERLGIADGLGMPTHPGSAAWLVAVGESIQ
;
A
#
# COMPACT_ATOMS: atom_id res chain seq x y z
N MET A 1 -3.82 -12.28 -13.99
CA MET A 1 -2.60 -12.72 -13.29
C MET A 1 -2.80 -12.40 -11.82
N ASN A 2 -2.92 -13.42 -10.96
CA ASN A 2 -3.10 -13.18 -9.52
C ASN A 2 -1.80 -12.59 -8.98
N PRO A 3 -1.84 -11.48 -8.20
CA PRO A 3 -0.64 -10.95 -7.57
C PRO A 3 -0.06 -12.01 -6.64
N ASN A 4 1.22 -12.34 -6.80
CA ASN A 4 1.92 -13.20 -5.84
C ASN A 4 2.09 -12.39 -4.54
N PRO A 5 1.50 -12.82 -3.39
CA PRO A 5 1.62 -12.09 -2.13
C PRO A 5 3.08 -11.82 -1.73
N ARG A 6 3.98 -12.74 -2.09
CA ARG A 6 5.43 -12.64 -1.84
C ARG A 6 6.12 -11.47 -2.55
N GLU A 7 5.50 -10.91 -3.58
CA GLU A 7 6.04 -9.77 -4.35
C GLU A 7 5.27 -8.48 -4.07
N LEU A 8 3.97 -8.58 -3.80
CA LEU A 8 3.12 -7.44 -3.47
C LEU A 8 3.47 -6.85 -2.09
N ALA A 9 3.61 -7.69 -1.08
CA ALA A 9 3.91 -7.25 0.28
C ALA A 9 5.19 -6.40 0.38
N PRO A 10 6.36 -6.86 -0.11
CA PRO A 10 7.58 -6.05 -0.05
C PRO A 10 7.46 -4.77 -0.89
N LEU A 11 6.71 -4.77 -2.00
CA LEU A 11 6.47 -3.54 -2.77
C LEU A 11 5.73 -2.48 -1.95
N LEU A 12 4.67 -2.86 -1.23
CA LEU A 12 3.89 -1.92 -0.41
C LEU A 12 4.75 -1.33 0.72
N VAL A 13 5.56 -2.17 1.37
CA VAL A 13 6.51 -1.72 2.41
C VAL A 13 7.53 -0.76 1.83
N ASP A 14 8.15 -1.08 0.68
CA ASP A 14 9.15 -0.22 0.05
C ASP A 14 8.58 1.13 -0.38
N LEU A 15 7.36 1.15 -0.94
CA LEU A 15 6.66 2.39 -1.30
C LEU A 15 6.39 3.27 -0.08
N GLY A 16 5.87 2.68 0.99
CA GLY A 16 5.60 3.41 2.23
C GLY A 16 6.87 3.93 2.89
N ARG A 17 7.95 3.14 2.93
CA ARG A 17 9.27 3.56 3.44
C ARG A 17 9.90 4.68 2.61
N ALA A 18 9.65 4.69 1.30
CA ALA A 18 10.06 5.77 0.41
C ALA A 18 9.18 7.04 0.53
N GLY A 19 8.18 7.04 1.43
CA GLY A 19 7.26 8.16 1.61
C GLY A 19 6.31 8.37 0.44
N ILE A 20 6.09 7.34 -0.38
CA ILE A 20 5.15 7.38 -1.49
C ILE A 20 3.74 7.23 -0.94
N GLU A 21 2.85 8.10 -1.40
CA GLU A 21 1.42 7.92 -1.24
C GLU A 21 0.77 7.64 -2.58
N LEU A 22 -0.28 6.84 -2.55
CA LEU A 22 -1.01 6.36 -3.71
C LEU A 22 -2.48 6.72 -3.62
N ALA A 23 -3.09 6.99 -4.77
CA ALA A 23 -4.53 7.15 -4.88
C ALA A 23 -5.01 6.63 -6.25
N PRO A 24 -6.24 6.12 -6.37
CA PRO A 24 -6.85 5.91 -7.68
C PRO A 24 -6.97 7.24 -8.46
N HIS A 25 -6.88 7.17 -9.78
CA HIS A 25 -7.19 8.33 -10.62
C HIS A 25 -8.71 8.59 -10.60
N PRO A 26 -9.17 9.84 -10.40
CA PRO A 26 -10.58 10.13 -10.15
C PRO A 26 -11.52 9.81 -11.33
N THR A 27 -10.98 9.76 -12.56
CA THR A 27 -11.75 9.53 -13.79
C THR A 27 -11.28 8.33 -14.61
N ASP A 28 -10.20 7.67 -14.19
CA ASP A 28 -9.66 6.52 -14.90
C ASP A 28 -9.39 5.40 -13.90
N ALA A 29 -10.33 4.46 -13.81
CA ALA A 29 -10.28 3.37 -12.84
C ALA A 29 -9.05 2.46 -13.00
N SER A 30 -8.33 2.54 -14.13
CA SER A 30 -7.12 1.75 -14.38
C SER A 30 -5.82 2.45 -13.97
N ARG A 31 -5.87 3.74 -13.61
CA ARG A 31 -4.70 4.57 -13.33
C ARG A 31 -4.52 4.84 -11.85
N LEU A 32 -3.25 4.86 -11.44
CA LEU A 32 -2.80 5.32 -10.13
C LEU A 32 -2.23 6.73 -10.24
N ARG A 33 -2.50 7.54 -9.23
CA ARG A 33 -1.78 8.75 -8.89
C ARG A 33 -0.83 8.42 -7.75
N HIS A 34 0.32 9.09 -7.72
CA HIS A 34 1.25 9.01 -6.61
C HIS A 34 1.79 10.39 -6.25
N ARG A 35 2.21 10.54 -4.99
CA ARG A 35 3.04 11.66 -4.54
C ARG A 35 4.18 11.15 -3.66
N PRO A 36 5.37 11.76 -3.70
CA PRO A 36 5.81 12.82 -4.63
C PRO A 36 5.83 12.36 -6.11
N ALA A 37 5.95 13.33 -7.03
CA ALA A 37 5.89 13.09 -8.47
C ALA A 37 7.07 12.24 -8.99
N HIS A 38 8.18 12.20 -8.25
CA HIS A 38 9.31 11.33 -8.57
C HIS A 38 9.16 10.00 -7.84
N LEU A 39 8.95 8.93 -8.61
CA LEU A 39 8.94 7.56 -8.12
C LEU A 39 10.26 6.88 -8.54
N PRO A 40 11.00 6.24 -7.61
CA PRO A 40 12.21 5.50 -7.95
C PRO A 40 11.96 4.49 -9.08
N PRO A 41 12.88 4.35 -10.07
CA PRO A 41 12.64 3.52 -11.26
C PRO A 41 12.26 2.06 -10.96
N ASP A 42 12.91 1.44 -9.97
CA ASP A 42 12.58 0.07 -9.54
C ASP A 42 11.14 -0.03 -9.01
N LEU A 43 10.76 0.87 -8.09
CA LEU A 43 9.41 0.92 -7.53
C LEU A 43 8.37 1.20 -8.62
N SER A 44 8.70 2.04 -9.59
CA SER A 44 7.84 2.31 -10.76
C SER A 44 7.62 1.06 -11.61
N ALA A 45 8.68 0.29 -11.88
CA ALA A 45 8.58 -0.96 -12.64
C ALA A 45 7.72 -2.00 -11.90
N ARG A 46 7.98 -2.22 -10.61
CA ARG A 46 7.21 -3.15 -9.77
C ARG A 46 5.76 -2.71 -9.60
N LEU A 47 5.51 -1.42 -9.38
CA LEU A 47 4.15 -0.88 -9.30
C LEU A 47 3.36 -1.06 -10.59
N ARG A 48 4.01 -0.98 -11.77
CA ARG A 48 3.35 -1.28 -13.05
C ARG A 48 2.91 -2.74 -13.14
N LEU A 49 3.72 -3.68 -12.65
CA LEU A 49 3.40 -5.12 -12.65
C LEU A 49 2.23 -5.44 -11.70
N HIS A 50 2.20 -4.81 -10.53
CA HIS A 50 1.18 -5.06 -9.50
C HIS A 50 0.04 -4.03 -9.48
N ARG A 51 -0.07 -3.17 -10.50
CA ARG A 51 -1.01 -2.03 -10.53
C ARG A 51 -2.44 -2.42 -10.20
N ALA A 52 -2.95 -3.49 -10.80
CA ALA A 52 -4.33 -3.94 -10.60
C ALA A 52 -4.59 -4.39 -9.15
N ALA A 53 -3.62 -5.06 -8.53
CA ALA A 53 -3.72 -5.49 -7.14
C ALA A 53 -3.72 -4.31 -6.18
N VAL A 54 -2.81 -3.36 -6.40
CA VAL A 54 -2.72 -2.13 -5.59
C VAL A 54 -4.00 -1.30 -5.73
N LEU A 55 -4.53 -1.14 -6.95
CA LEU A 55 -5.83 -0.49 -7.17
C LEU A 55 -6.96 -1.21 -6.43
N GLY A 56 -6.98 -2.55 -6.46
CA GLY A 56 -7.95 -3.35 -5.72
C GLY A 56 -7.93 -3.06 -4.22
N LEU A 57 -6.73 -2.96 -3.63
CA LEU A 57 -6.57 -2.62 -2.21
C LEU A 57 -7.01 -1.19 -1.89
N LEU A 58 -6.72 -0.22 -2.77
CA LEU A 58 -7.10 1.18 -2.54
C LEU A 58 -8.60 1.43 -2.69
N VAL A 59 -9.25 0.72 -3.62
CA VAL A 59 -10.67 0.89 -3.93
C VAL A 59 -11.56 0.09 -2.97
N ASN A 60 -11.20 -1.17 -2.72
CA ASN A 60 -12.02 -2.06 -1.88
C ASN A 60 -11.61 -2.04 -0.40
N GLY A 61 -10.50 -1.38 -0.07
CA GLY A 61 -9.86 -1.50 1.23
C GLY A 61 -9.05 -2.79 1.37
N TYR A 62 -8.36 -2.90 2.50
CA TYR A 62 -7.66 -4.11 2.91
C TYR A 62 -8.34 -4.71 4.13
N ALA A 63 -8.72 -5.98 4.03
CA ALA A 63 -9.26 -6.77 5.13
C ALA A 63 -8.33 -7.97 5.37
N PRO A 64 -7.53 -7.96 6.44
CA PRO A 64 -6.61 -9.05 6.74
C PRO A 64 -7.36 -10.35 7.06
N THR A 65 -6.77 -11.48 6.70
CA THR A 65 -7.27 -12.82 7.02
C THR A 65 -6.38 -13.47 8.05
N GLY A 66 -6.88 -13.63 9.28
CA GLY A 66 -6.15 -14.26 10.40
C GLY A 66 -5.74 -13.26 11.48
N ASP A 67 -5.63 -13.76 12.71
CA ASP A 67 -5.46 -12.94 13.90
C ASP A 67 -4.13 -12.18 13.93
N GLU A 68 -3.06 -12.80 13.42
CA GLU A 68 -1.73 -12.18 13.34
C GLU A 68 -1.73 -10.99 12.36
N ALA A 69 -2.32 -11.15 11.17
CA ALA A 69 -2.44 -10.08 10.19
C ALA A 69 -3.30 -8.92 10.74
N VAL A 70 -4.42 -9.22 11.41
CA VAL A 70 -5.25 -8.22 12.10
C VAL A 70 -4.44 -7.46 13.15
N TYR A 71 -3.66 -8.17 13.97
CA TYR A 71 -2.82 -7.58 14.99
C TYR A 71 -1.75 -6.65 14.38
N ILE A 72 -1.00 -7.12 13.37
CA ILE A 72 0.06 -6.34 12.71
C ILE A 72 -0.51 -5.06 12.10
N LEU A 73 -1.62 -5.16 11.35
CA LEU A 73 -2.26 -4.00 10.74
C LEU A 73 -2.70 -2.99 11.80
N GLY A 74 -3.37 -3.45 12.86
CA GLY A 74 -3.86 -2.61 13.95
C GLY A 74 -2.74 -1.94 14.73
N GLU A 75 -1.70 -2.68 15.10
CA GLU A 75 -0.53 -2.15 15.81
C GLU A 75 0.17 -1.06 14.98
N ARG A 76 0.44 -1.33 13.70
CA ARG A 76 1.15 -0.38 12.83
C ARG A 76 0.35 0.89 12.56
N LEU A 77 -0.94 0.77 12.29
CA LEU A 77 -1.80 1.95 12.12
C LEU A 77 -1.98 2.73 13.42
N GLY A 78 -2.09 2.06 14.57
CA GLY A 78 -2.17 2.70 15.88
C GLY A 78 -0.91 3.48 16.24
N ILE A 79 0.27 2.93 15.96
CA ILE A 79 1.55 3.65 16.13
C ILE A 79 1.60 4.87 15.21
N ALA A 80 1.25 4.71 13.93
CA ALA A 80 1.26 5.81 12.97
C ALA A 80 0.30 6.94 13.38
N ASP A 81 -0.91 6.61 13.81
CA ASP A 81 -1.90 7.56 14.31
C ASP A 81 -1.39 8.29 15.57
N GLY A 82 -0.80 7.57 16.52
CA GLY A 82 -0.17 8.16 17.72
C GLY A 82 1.00 9.10 17.42
N LEU A 83 1.64 8.95 16.26
CA LEU A 83 2.68 9.85 15.75
C LEU A 83 2.13 10.98 14.85
N GLY A 84 0.81 11.07 14.68
CA GLY A 84 0.16 12.07 13.82
C GLY A 84 0.38 11.84 12.33
N MET A 85 0.75 10.62 11.92
CA MET A 85 0.95 10.26 10.52
C MET A 85 -0.39 9.91 9.86
N PRO A 86 -0.61 10.26 8.57
CA PRO A 86 -1.86 9.88 7.90
C PRO A 86 -2.00 8.35 7.79
N THR A 87 -3.17 7.82 8.16
CA THR A 87 -3.48 6.36 8.17
C THR A 87 -4.56 5.94 7.16
N HIS A 88 -5.04 6.88 6.34
CA HIS A 88 -6.04 6.61 5.31
C HIS A 88 -5.48 5.70 4.19
N PRO A 89 -6.36 4.96 3.46
CA PRO A 89 -5.92 4.11 2.37
C PRO A 89 -5.02 4.84 1.37
N GLY A 90 -3.87 4.23 1.08
CA GLY A 90 -2.87 4.77 0.17
C GLY A 90 -1.86 5.74 0.79
N SER A 91 -2.00 6.13 2.05
CA SER A 91 -0.94 6.85 2.75
C SER A 91 0.31 5.98 2.94
N ALA A 92 1.47 6.61 3.14
CA ALA A 92 2.73 5.88 3.34
C ALA A 92 2.66 4.91 4.54
N ALA A 93 2.10 5.34 5.67
CA ALA A 93 1.94 4.50 6.85
C ALA A 93 0.97 3.33 6.59
N TRP A 94 -0.10 3.58 5.84
CA TRP A 94 -1.05 2.53 5.45
C TRP A 94 -0.40 1.49 4.54
N LEU A 95 0.43 1.91 3.58
CA LEU A 95 1.15 0.99 2.69
C LEU A 95 2.12 0.08 3.46
N VAL A 96 2.85 0.63 4.44
CA VAL A 96 3.70 -0.19 5.33
C VAL A 96 2.86 -1.19 6.12
N ALA A 97 1.80 -0.73 6.78
CA ALA A 97 0.96 -1.58 7.63
C ALA A 97 0.30 -2.73 6.85
N VAL A 98 -0.26 -2.44 5.66
CA VAL A 98 -0.83 -3.46 4.78
C VAL A 98 0.25 -4.39 4.25
N GLY A 99 1.39 -3.85 3.84
CA GLY A 99 2.52 -4.64 3.37
C GLY A 99 2.98 -5.66 4.41
N GLU A 100 3.25 -5.23 5.64
CA GLU A 100 3.68 -6.09 6.75
C GLU A 100 2.60 -7.09 7.16
N SER A 101 1.31 -6.71 7.09
CA SER A 101 0.20 -7.60 7.41
C SER A 101 -0.05 -8.71 6.38
N ILE A 102 0.48 -8.60 5.15
CA ILE A 102 0.35 -9.63 4.09
C ILE A 102 1.49 -10.67 4.17
N GLN A 103 2.61 -10.34 4.83
CA GLN A 103 3.82 -11.16 4.82
C GLN A 103 3.68 -12.48 5.57
#